data_AF-A0A374WLF5-F1
#
_entry.id   AF-A0A374WLF5-F1
#
_cell.length_a   1.000
_cell.length_b   1.000
_cell.length_c   1.000
_cell.angle_alpha   90.00
_cell.angle_beta   90.00
_cell.angle_gamma   90.00
#
_symmetry.space_group_name_H-M   'P 1'
#
loop_
_entity.id
_entity.type
_entity.pdbx_description
1 polymer ?
#
loop_
_entity_poly.entity_id
_entity_poly.type
_entity_poly.pdbx_seq_one_letter_code
_entity_poly.pdbx_strand_id
1 'polypeptide(L)'
;MDKISEIAIEAVRYYENRDLYHCMGVLGNLYNVTARAGSMALIQVEDKFKVGKAFALFAIMANVQDKDLLSVAAENAFFFLYETCKENEGEIKAVSAYYIWTILQYSPETLQDKMIEVYIENYSSHGVRNFKPGFGFMNPYNDKSIIDNTIQFIAFMKSYFITLFYNPNSQQLQFKEKGIVMDEVLEKVISEYKMLPIEKQSIGVTFSQQLFDEIEDTVLKDYSSQH
;
A
#
# COMPACT_ATOMS: atom_id res chain seq x y z
N MET A 1 0.06 -1.98 24.71
CA MET A 1 0.59 -1.29 23.54
C MET A 1 2.00 -1.76 23.32
N ASP A 2 2.22 -2.43 22.20
CA ASP A 2 3.53 -2.88 21.80
C ASP A 2 4.40 -1.70 21.35
N LYS A 3 5.71 -1.88 21.40
CA LYS A 3 6.69 -0.83 21.11
C LYS A 3 6.58 -0.29 19.67
N ILE A 4 6.19 -1.13 18.70
CA ILE A 4 6.07 -0.71 17.30
C ILE A 4 4.86 0.23 17.17
N SER A 5 3.72 -0.13 17.77
CA SER A 5 2.53 0.73 17.83
C SER A 5 2.82 2.07 18.54
N GLU A 6 3.53 2.06 19.66
CA GLU A 6 3.89 3.30 20.38
C GLU A 6 4.70 4.27 19.49
N ILE A 7 5.74 3.75 18.82
CA ILE A 7 6.59 4.54 17.92
C ILE A 7 5.78 5.05 16.72
N ALA A 8 4.92 4.22 16.13
CA ALA A 8 4.09 4.59 15.00
C ALA A 8 3.09 5.70 15.35
N ILE A 9 2.42 5.60 16.51
CA ILE A 9 1.51 6.64 17.02
C ILE A 9 2.26 7.95 17.22
N GLU A 10 3.47 7.90 17.77
CA GLU A 10 4.31 9.09 17.95
C GLU A 10 4.70 9.72 16.60
N ALA A 11 5.13 8.94 15.61
CA ALA A 11 5.46 9.44 14.28
C ALA A 11 4.25 10.12 13.62
N VAL A 12 3.09 9.46 13.66
CA VAL A 12 1.83 9.98 13.13
C VAL A 12 1.44 11.28 13.82
N ARG A 13 1.62 11.38 15.15
CA ARG A 13 1.34 12.61 15.90
C ARG A 13 2.24 13.77 15.45
N TYR A 14 3.53 13.54 15.20
CA TYR A 14 4.42 14.58 14.68
C TYR A 14 4.00 15.04 13.28
N TYR A 15 3.68 14.10 12.38
CA TYR A 15 3.16 14.40 11.05
C TYR A 15 1.90 15.26 11.11
N GLU A 16 0.91 14.85 11.91
CA GLU A 16 -0.36 15.57 12.08
C GLU A 16 -0.16 17.00 12.64
N ASN A 17 0.91 17.23 13.40
CA ASN A 17 1.30 18.55 13.92
C ASN A 17 2.28 19.31 13.02
N ARG A 18 2.58 18.80 11.82
CA ARG A 18 3.50 19.39 10.83
C ARG A 18 4.95 19.49 11.32
N ASP A 19 5.34 18.68 12.29
CA ASP A 19 6.72 18.57 12.76
C ASP A 19 7.45 17.47 11.97
N LEU A 20 7.82 17.80 10.72
CA LEU A 20 8.40 16.82 9.81
C LEU A 20 9.79 16.36 10.24
N TYR A 21 10.55 17.20 10.95
CA TYR A 21 11.88 16.86 11.41
C TYR A 21 11.86 15.72 12.42
N HIS A 22 11.05 15.85 13.48
CA HIS A 22 10.90 14.78 14.47
C HIS A 22 10.17 13.58 13.89
N CYS A 23 9.17 13.79 13.02
CA CYS A 23 8.49 12.72 12.29
C CYS A 23 9.50 11.79 11.58
N MET A 24 10.40 12.35 10.76
CA MET A 24 11.38 11.54 10.02
C MET A 24 12.34 10.78 10.92
N GLY A 25 12.77 11.38 12.04
CA GLY A 25 13.60 10.68 13.03
C GLY A 25 12.89 9.48 13.65
N VAL A 26 11.61 9.63 14.00
CA VAL A 26 10.81 8.56 14.61
C VAL A 26 10.46 7.47 13.59
N LEU A 27 10.16 7.84 12.33
CA LEU A 27 9.93 6.88 11.25
C LEU A 27 11.17 6.01 10.97
N GLY A 28 12.36 6.61 10.96
CA GLY A 28 13.61 5.85 10.86
C GLY A 28 13.82 4.90 12.03
N ASN A 29 13.43 5.30 13.25
CA ASN A 29 13.47 4.43 14.42
C ASN A 29 12.46 3.28 14.33
N LEU A 30 11.23 3.55 13.84
CA LEU A 30 10.20 2.53 13.59
C LEU A 30 10.75 1.42 12.70
N TYR A 31 11.30 1.78 11.53
CA TYR A 31 11.89 0.83 10.60
C TYR A 31 12.99 -0.02 11.27
N ASN A 32 13.93 0.62 11.99
CA ASN A 32 15.03 -0.08 12.65
C ASN A 32 14.55 -1.04 13.74
N VAL A 33 13.52 -0.68 14.51
CA VAL A 33 12.96 -1.55 15.54
C VAL A 33 12.25 -2.74 14.91
N THR A 34 11.44 -2.51 13.87
CA THR A 34 10.74 -3.58 13.14
C THR A 34 11.72 -4.54 12.48
N ALA A 35 12.75 -4.03 11.79
CA ALA A 35 13.77 -4.85 11.13
C ALA A 35 14.54 -5.74 12.12
N ARG A 36 14.77 -5.28 13.36
CA ARG A 36 15.42 -6.06 14.42
C ARG A 36 14.50 -7.07 15.09
N ALA A 37 13.21 -6.73 15.21
CA ALA A 37 12.23 -7.58 15.86
C ALA A 37 11.73 -8.72 14.94
N GLY A 38 11.90 -8.57 13.62
CA GLY A 38 11.52 -9.55 12.63
C GLY A 38 10.00 -9.62 12.41
N SER A 39 9.59 -10.52 11.51
CA SER A 39 8.20 -10.67 11.05
C SER A 39 7.23 -11.04 12.18
N MET A 40 7.73 -11.64 13.26
CA MET A 40 6.93 -11.93 14.46
C MET A 40 6.29 -10.69 15.09
N ALA A 41 7.06 -9.61 15.19
CA ALA A 41 6.59 -8.40 15.84
C ALA A 41 5.56 -7.66 14.98
N LEU A 42 5.60 -7.85 13.66
CA LEU A 42 4.63 -7.31 12.73
C LEU A 42 3.26 -7.99 12.85
N ILE A 43 3.21 -9.31 13.05
CA ILE A 43 1.94 -10.03 13.19
C ILE A 43 1.21 -9.66 14.51
N GLN A 44 1.96 -9.22 15.52
CA GLN A 44 1.46 -8.98 16.88
C GLN A 44 1.16 -7.51 17.20
N VAL A 45 1.29 -6.59 16.24
CA VAL A 45 1.03 -5.16 16.52
C VAL A 45 -0.43 -4.92 16.92
N GLU A 46 -0.61 -4.09 17.94
CA GLU A 46 -1.93 -3.74 18.46
C GLU A 46 -2.65 -2.69 17.58
N ASP A 47 -1.94 -1.67 17.08
CA ASP A 47 -2.51 -0.59 16.27
C ASP A 47 -2.06 -0.67 14.79
N LYS A 48 -2.60 -1.66 14.09
CA LYS A 48 -2.33 -1.91 12.66
C LYS A 48 -2.53 -0.65 11.80
N PHE A 49 -3.59 0.12 12.05
CA PHE A 49 -3.88 1.32 11.28
C PHE A 49 -2.78 2.38 11.42
N LYS A 50 -2.35 2.71 12.65
CA LYS A 50 -1.30 3.71 12.86
C LYS A 50 0.06 3.22 12.41
N VAL A 51 0.37 1.93 12.58
CA VAL A 51 1.59 1.30 12.08
C VAL A 51 1.65 1.36 10.55
N GLY A 52 0.59 0.93 9.86
CA GLY A 52 0.50 1.00 8.40
C GLY A 52 0.62 2.43 7.88
N LYS A 53 -0.06 3.39 8.52
CA LYS A 53 0.04 4.82 8.20
C LYS A 53 1.48 5.34 8.35
N ALA A 54 2.17 5.00 9.44
CA ALA A 54 3.55 5.42 9.66
C ALA A 54 4.49 4.85 8.59
N PHE A 55 4.36 3.58 8.24
CA PHE A 55 5.14 2.99 7.15
C PHE A 55 4.84 3.63 5.79
N ALA A 56 3.58 3.97 5.49
CA ALA A 56 3.23 4.69 4.26
C ALA A 56 3.92 6.05 4.20
N LEU A 57 3.88 6.80 5.31
CA LEU A 57 4.59 8.09 5.41
C LEU A 57 6.09 7.91 5.20
N PHE A 58 6.69 6.86 5.76
CA PHE A 58 8.10 6.57 5.56
C PHE A 58 8.42 6.25 4.09
N ALA A 59 7.66 5.38 3.45
CA ALA A 59 7.85 5.02 2.03
C ALA A 59 7.76 6.24 1.10
N ILE A 60 6.86 7.19 1.40
CA ILE A 60 6.60 8.37 0.55
C ILE A 60 7.57 9.52 0.84
N MET A 61 7.90 9.76 2.12
CA MET A 61 8.63 10.97 2.54
C MET A 61 10.14 10.74 2.71
N ALA A 62 10.58 9.50 2.90
CA ALA A 62 11.97 9.22 3.16
C ALA A 62 12.81 9.42 1.91
N ASN A 63 13.71 10.40 1.95
CA ASN A 63 14.72 10.61 0.92
C ASN A 63 15.94 9.72 1.22
N VAL A 64 15.73 8.41 1.10
CA VAL A 64 16.76 7.38 1.34
C VAL A 64 17.17 6.80 -0.01
N GLN A 65 18.47 6.66 -0.25
CA GLN A 65 18.98 6.08 -1.51
C GLN A 65 18.77 4.57 -1.59
N ASP A 66 18.61 3.93 -0.44
CA ASP A 66 18.35 2.51 -0.30
C ASP A 66 16.89 2.18 -0.66
N LYS A 67 16.72 1.58 -1.84
CA LYS A 67 15.41 1.20 -2.38
C LYS A 67 14.80 0.00 -1.66
N ASP A 68 15.62 -0.89 -1.13
CA ASP A 68 15.15 -2.10 -0.46
C ASP A 68 14.44 -1.73 0.84
N LEU A 69 15.00 -0.75 1.56
CA LEU A 69 14.40 -0.19 2.76
C LEU A 69 13.03 0.45 2.49
N LEU A 70 12.88 1.18 1.38
CA LEU A 70 11.60 1.78 0.99
C LEU A 70 10.60 0.73 0.51
N SER A 71 11.07 -0.35 -0.14
CA SER A 71 10.22 -1.49 -0.53
C SER A 71 9.62 -2.17 0.69
N VAL A 72 10.45 -2.55 1.66
CA VAL A 72 9.99 -3.18 2.92
C VAL A 72 9.00 -2.27 3.66
N ALA A 73 9.24 -0.96 3.67
CA ALA A 73 8.29 -0.01 4.26
C ALA A 73 6.95 0.01 3.52
N ALA A 74 6.96 0.05 2.19
CA ALA A 74 5.74 0.04 1.39
C ALA A 74 4.96 -1.27 1.52
N GLU A 75 5.65 -2.41 1.58
CA GLU A 75 5.06 -3.72 1.81
C GLU A 75 4.37 -3.80 3.18
N ASN A 76 5.05 -3.38 4.24
CA ASN A 76 4.46 -3.32 5.58
C ASN A 76 3.27 -2.36 5.65
N ALA A 77 3.37 -1.21 4.98
CA ALA A 77 2.27 -0.27 4.88
C ALA A 77 1.07 -0.92 4.17
N PHE A 78 1.30 -1.57 3.03
CA PHE A 78 0.25 -2.23 2.25
C PHE A 78 -0.42 -3.34 3.06
N PHE A 79 0.37 -4.21 3.72
CA PHE A 79 -0.12 -5.29 4.57
C PHE A 79 -1.13 -4.77 5.62
N PHE A 80 -0.72 -3.84 6.48
CA PHE A 80 -1.59 -3.35 7.54
C PHE A 80 -2.76 -2.50 7.05
N LEU A 81 -2.54 -1.62 6.07
CA LEU A 81 -3.59 -0.74 5.58
C LEU A 81 -4.64 -1.51 4.78
N TYR A 82 -4.23 -2.52 4.01
CA TYR A 82 -5.17 -3.36 3.26
C TYR A 82 -6.00 -4.23 4.19
N GLU A 83 -5.38 -4.82 5.22
CA GLU A 83 -6.10 -5.52 6.28
C GLU A 83 -7.10 -4.59 6.98
N THR A 84 -6.67 -3.36 7.30
CA THR A 84 -7.55 -2.34 7.88
C THR A 84 -8.75 -2.03 6.95
N CYS A 85 -8.54 -1.96 5.63
CA CYS A 85 -9.62 -1.75 4.65
C CYS A 85 -10.63 -2.90 4.59
N LYS A 86 -10.20 -4.14 4.88
CA LYS A 86 -11.04 -5.33 4.94
C LYS A 86 -11.86 -5.40 6.22
N GLU A 87 -11.25 -5.03 7.35
CA GLU A 87 -11.84 -5.20 8.69
C GLU A 87 -12.70 -4.04 9.16
N ASN A 88 -12.55 -2.85 8.55
CA ASN A 88 -13.21 -1.62 9.00
C ASN A 88 -14.13 -1.03 7.94
N GLU A 89 -15.02 -0.13 8.38
CA GLU A 89 -15.92 0.65 7.53
C GLU A 89 -15.74 2.15 7.77
N GLY A 90 -16.38 2.97 6.91
CA GLY A 90 -16.42 4.42 7.06
C GLY A 90 -15.05 5.10 6.94
N GLU A 91 -14.79 6.06 7.82
CA GLU A 91 -13.63 6.96 7.72
C GLU A 91 -12.29 6.22 7.83
N ILE A 92 -12.15 5.24 8.72
CA ILE A 92 -10.90 4.47 8.90
C ILE A 92 -10.53 3.74 7.60
N LYS A 93 -11.51 3.13 6.94
CA LYS A 93 -11.32 2.48 5.63
C LYS A 93 -10.92 3.50 4.56
N ALA A 94 -11.60 4.64 4.51
CA ALA A 94 -11.31 5.69 3.54
C ALA A 94 -9.89 6.26 3.71
N VAL A 95 -9.45 6.52 4.94
CA VAL A 95 -8.09 6.98 5.24
C VAL A 95 -7.05 5.92 4.87
N SER A 96 -7.31 4.65 5.20
CA SER A 96 -6.39 3.55 4.86
C SER A 96 -6.22 3.40 3.35
N ALA A 97 -7.32 3.45 2.60
CA ALA A 97 -7.31 3.43 1.14
C ALA A 97 -6.58 4.63 0.54
N TYR A 98 -6.74 5.81 1.14
CA TYR A 98 -5.99 7.00 0.74
C TYR A 98 -4.48 6.80 0.88
N TYR A 99 -4.01 6.27 2.02
CA TYR A 99 -2.57 6.04 2.21
C TYR A 99 -2.00 5.01 1.23
N ILE A 100 -2.73 3.94 0.94
CA ILE A 100 -2.33 2.99 -0.13
C ILE A 100 -2.26 3.69 -1.48
N TRP A 101 -3.29 4.47 -1.84
CA TRP A 101 -3.30 5.24 -3.07
C TRP A 101 -2.12 6.22 -3.16
N THR A 102 -1.72 6.87 -2.05
CA THR A 102 -0.56 7.76 -2.04
C THR A 102 0.77 7.05 -2.32
N ILE A 103 0.94 5.82 -1.82
CA ILE A 103 2.14 5.00 -2.15
C ILE A 103 2.16 4.73 -3.66
N LEU A 104 1.05 4.25 -4.22
CA LEU A 104 0.92 3.99 -5.66
C LEU A 104 1.12 5.25 -6.50
N GLN A 105 0.82 6.42 -5.93
CA GLN A 105 0.90 7.70 -6.62
C GLN A 105 2.30 8.30 -6.63
N TYR A 106 2.98 8.28 -5.50
CA TYR A 106 4.24 9.03 -5.32
C TYR A 106 5.47 8.13 -5.27
N SER A 107 5.30 6.85 -4.96
CA SER A 107 6.40 5.88 -4.82
C SER A 107 6.01 4.49 -5.36
N PRO A 108 5.36 4.36 -6.53
CA PRO A 108 4.90 3.06 -7.05
C PRO A 108 6.03 2.03 -7.21
N GLU A 109 7.26 2.49 -7.48
CA GLU A 109 8.45 1.65 -7.60
C GLU A 109 8.76 0.84 -6.34
N THR A 110 8.31 1.29 -5.16
CA THR A 110 8.53 0.60 -3.89
C THR A 110 7.67 -0.67 -3.74
N LEU A 111 6.64 -0.86 -4.57
CA LEU A 111 5.86 -2.10 -4.61
C LEU A 111 6.10 -2.89 -5.90
N GLN A 112 6.94 -2.37 -6.80
CA GLN A 112 7.06 -2.89 -8.16
C GLN A 112 7.53 -4.34 -8.18
N ASP A 113 8.50 -4.71 -7.35
CA ASP A 113 9.05 -6.07 -7.32
C ASP A 113 7.97 -7.09 -6.90
N LYS A 114 7.22 -6.80 -5.83
CA LYS A 114 6.09 -7.63 -5.39
C LYS A 114 4.97 -7.72 -6.41
N MET A 115 4.66 -6.61 -7.10
CA MET A 115 3.67 -6.65 -8.19
C MET A 115 4.13 -7.50 -9.37
N ILE A 116 5.44 -7.53 -9.66
CA ILE A 116 6.02 -8.40 -10.70
C ILE A 116 5.93 -9.87 -10.26
N GLU A 117 6.21 -10.20 -9.00
CA GLU A 117 6.07 -11.56 -8.47
C GLU A 117 4.63 -12.08 -8.63
N VAL A 118 3.64 -11.28 -8.21
CA VAL A 118 2.20 -11.57 -8.40
C VAL A 118 1.85 -11.74 -9.88
N TYR A 119 2.39 -10.90 -10.75
CA TYR A 119 2.16 -11.00 -12.19
C TYR A 119 2.73 -12.30 -12.78
N ILE A 120 3.96 -12.67 -12.40
CA ILE A 120 4.63 -13.89 -12.84
C ILE A 120 3.91 -15.12 -12.32
N GLU A 121 3.47 -15.13 -11.06
CA GLU A 121 2.72 -16.25 -10.49
C GLU A 121 1.37 -16.43 -11.19
N ASN A 122 0.63 -15.34 -11.40
CA ASN A 122 -0.61 -15.35 -12.18
C ASN A 122 -0.40 -15.87 -13.60
N TYR A 123 0.74 -15.56 -14.23
CA TYR A 123 1.09 -16.12 -15.53
C TYR A 123 1.60 -17.58 -15.45
N SER A 124 2.23 -18.01 -14.38
CA SER A 124 2.79 -19.37 -14.30
C SER A 124 1.75 -20.40 -13.86
N SER A 125 0.69 -19.95 -13.17
CA SER A 125 -0.42 -20.75 -12.65
C SER A 125 -1.48 -21.17 -13.69
N HIS A 126 -1.15 -21.19 -14.99
CA HIS A 126 -1.98 -21.75 -16.07
C HIS A 126 -2.37 -23.25 -15.89
N GLY A 127 -2.00 -23.88 -14.77
CA GLY A 127 -2.48 -25.18 -14.30
C GLY A 127 -3.66 -25.14 -13.30
N VAL A 128 -4.10 -23.98 -12.81
CA VAL A 128 -5.22 -23.86 -11.87
C VAL A 128 -6.55 -23.71 -12.65
N ARG A 129 -7.44 -24.71 -12.49
CA ARG A 129 -8.64 -24.97 -13.31
C ARG A 129 -9.70 -23.86 -13.47
N ASN A 130 -9.53 -22.69 -12.85
CA ASN A 130 -10.55 -21.63 -12.86
C ASN A 130 -10.07 -20.26 -13.36
N PHE A 131 -8.85 -20.13 -13.85
CA PHE A 131 -8.38 -18.86 -14.44
C PHE A 131 -8.59 -18.86 -15.97
N LYS A 132 -9.45 -17.96 -16.46
CA LYS A 132 -9.61 -17.71 -17.91
C LYS A 132 -8.74 -16.51 -18.29
N PRO A 133 -7.75 -16.65 -19.20
CA PRO A 133 -6.99 -15.52 -19.71
C PRO A 133 -7.91 -14.64 -20.56
N GLY A 134 -8.54 -13.66 -19.92
CA GLY A 134 -9.54 -12.77 -20.52
C GLY A 134 -9.05 -11.34 -20.77
N PHE A 135 -7.83 -10.98 -20.35
CA PHE A 135 -7.33 -9.62 -20.42
C PHE A 135 -5.88 -9.58 -20.91
N GLY A 136 -5.63 -9.80 -22.20
CA GLY A 136 -4.44 -9.30 -22.90
C GLY A 136 -3.07 -9.61 -22.28
N PHE A 137 -2.93 -10.65 -21.46
CA PHE A 137 -1.68 -10.99 -20.77
C PHE A 137 -0.59 -11.30 -21.78
N MET A 138 0.44 -10.45 -21.82
CA MET A 138 1.65 -10.67 -22.62
C MET A 138 2.65 -11.51 -21.83
N ASN A 139 3.48 -12.27 -22.55
CA ASN A 139 4.49 -13.13 -21.96
C ASN A 139 5.40 -12.34 -20.96
N PRO A 140 5.43 -12.73 -19.66
CA PRO A 140 6.21 -12.08 -18.63
C PRO A 140 7.72 -12.34 -18.76
N TYR A 141 8.17 -13.15 -19.71
CA TYR A 141 9.59 -13.42 -19.92
C TYR A 141 10.25 -12.44 -20.91
N ASN A 142 9.58 -11.32 -21.20
CA ASN A 142 10.12 -10.22 -22.01
C ASN A 142 10.12 -8.92 -21.18
N ASP A 143 11.32 -8.44 -20.82
CA ASP A 143 11.57 -7.42 -19.79
C ASP A 143 10.72 -6.15 -19.94
N LYS A 144 10.56 -5.65 -21.17
CA LYS A 144 9.84 -4.39 -21.41
C LYS A 144 8.34 -4.52 -21.21
N SER A 145 7.75 -5.66 -21.59
CA SER A 145 6.31 -5.89 -21.42
C SER A 145 5.90 -6.11 -19.97
N ILE A 146 6.79 -6.59 -19.10
CA ILE A 146 6.50 -6.75 -17.66
C ILE A 146 6.29 -5.37 -17.03
N ILE A 147 7.23 -4.45 -17.24
CA ILE A 147 7.19 -3.10 -16.66
C ILE A 147 5.94 -2.34 -17.13
N ASP A 148 5.65 -2.37 -18.43
CA ASP A 148 4.47 -1.71 -18.99
C ASP A 148 3.14 -2.30 -18.44
N ASN A 149 3.11 -3.59 -18.14
CA ASN A 149 1.93 -4.25 -17.57
C ASN A 149 1.78 -3.98 -16.06
N THR A 150 2.87 -3.96 -15.29
CA THR A 150 2.82 -3.56 -13.87
C THR A 150 2.27 -2.14 -13.70
N ILE A 151 2.60 -1.23 -14.63
CA ILE A 151 2.04 0.13 -14.66
C ILE A 151 0.50 0.11 -14.86
N GLN A 152 -0.03 -0.80 -15.68
CA GLN A 152 -1.47 -0.94 -15.86
C GLN A 152 -2.16 -1.44 -14.59
N PHE A 153 -1.57 -2.41 -13.88
CA PHE A 153 -2.11 -2.88 -12.60
C PHE A 153 -2.09 -1.79 -11.53
N ILE A 154 -1.04 -0.96 -11.49
CA ILE A 154 -1.01 0.23 -10.63
C ILE A 154 -2.21 1.14 -10.94
N ALA A 155 -2.54 1.38 -12.21
CA ALA A 155 -3.71 2.17 -12.59
C ALA A 155 -5.03 1.52 -12.13
N PHE A 156 -5.17 0.20 -12.27
CA PHE A 156 -6.38 -0.52 -11.80
C PHE A 156 -6.51 -0.49 -10.27
N MET A 157 -5.42 -0.66 -9.53
CA MET A 157 -5.40 -0.53 -8.08
C MET A 157 -5.76 0.90 -7.65
N LYS A 158 -5.19 1.93 -8.31
CA LYS A 158 -5.57 3.33 -8.06
C LYS A 158 -7.06 3.56 -8.29
N SER A 159 -7.63 3.06 -9.39
CA SER A 159 -9.07 3.12 -9.63
C SER A 159 -9.86 2.52 -8.46
N TYR A 160 -9.46 1.34 -7.98
CA TYR A 160 -10.11 0.68 -6.86
C TYR A 160 -10.02 1.50 -5.57
N PHE A 161 -8.82 1.91 -5.15
CA PHE A 161 -8.68 2.63 -3.87
C PHE A 161 -9.38 3.98 -3.88
N ILE A 162 -9.38 4.71 -4.99
CA ILE A 162 -10.15 5.96 -5.10
C ILE A 162 -11.64 5.73 -4.82
N THR A 163 -12.23 4.62 -5.26
CA THR A 163 -13.67 4.37 -5.03
C THR A 163 -14.00 4.08 -3.57
N LEU A 164 -12.99 3.81 -2.73
CA LEU A 164 -13.17 3.64 -1.28
C LEU A 164 -13.18 4.96 -0.50
N PHE A 165 -12.61 6.03 -1.05
CA PHE A 165 -12.46 7.30 -0.32
C PHE A 165 -12.98 8.54 -1.05
N TYR A 166 -13.48 8.40 -2.29
CA TYR A 166 -14.02 9.50 -3.08
C TYR A 166 -15.39 9.17 -3.64
N ASN A 167 -16.34 10.09 -3.46
CA ASN A 167 -17.67 10.00 -4.04
C ASN A 167 -17.77 10.91 -5.29
N PRO A 168 -17.88 10.32 -6.50
CA PRO A 168 -17.92 11.10 -7.74
C PRO A 168 -19.23 11.88 -7.92
N ASN A 169 -20.34 11.45 -7.30
CA ASN A 169 -21.63 12.12 -7.44
C ASN A 169 -21.67 13.45 -6.69
N SER A 170 -21.07 13.49 -5.49
CA SER A 170 -20.98 14.72 -4.69
C SER A 170 -19.65 15.44 -4.81
N GLN A 171 -18.66 14.86 -5.51
CA GLN A 171 -17.28 15.34 -5.61
C GLN A 171 -16.66 15.61 -4.23
N GLN A 172 -16.81 14.66 -3.31
CA GLN A 172 -16.34 14.77 -1.93
C GLN A 172 -15.51 13.57 -1.51
N LEU A 173 -14.46 13.84 -0.72
CA LEU A 173 -13.72 12.83 0.00
C LEU A 173 -14.57 12.28 1.16
N GLN A 174 -14.47 10.98 1.42
CA GLN A 174 -15.21 10.26 2.46
C GLN A 174 -14.47 10.24 3.81
N PHE A 175 -13.48 11.12 3.98
CA PHE A 175 -12.68 11.22 5.20
C PHE A 175 -12.21 12.64 5.46
N LYS A 176 -11.78 12.91 6.69
CA LYS A 176 -10.97 14.07 7.06
C LYS A 176 -9.75 13.59 7.81
N GLU A 177 -8.57 14.06 7.39
CA GLU A 177 -7.32 13.63 7.99
C GLU A 177 -6.50 14.83 8.45
N LYS A 178 -6.06 14.80 9.71
CA LYS A 178 -5.19 15.85 10.25
C LYS A 178 -3.80 15.73 9.61
N GLY A 179 -3.15 16.88 9.39
CA GLY A 179 -1.84 16.93 8.71
C GLY A 179 -1.93 16.94 7.19
N ILE A 180 -3.11 16.67 6.61
CA ILE A 180 -3.35 16.65 5.17
C ILE A 180 -4.08 17.91 4.73
N VAL A 181 -3.67 18.48 3.58
CA VAL A 181 -4.41 19.56 2.92
C VAL A 181 -5.49 18.93 2.05
N MET A 182 -6.70 18.79 2.62
CA MET A 182 -7.80 18.03 2.00
C MET A 182 -8.24 18.58 0.63
N ASP A 183 -8.18 19.90 0.44
CA ASP A 183 -8.56 20.54 -0.83
C ASP A 183 -7.60 20.15 -1.96
N GLU A 184 -6.28 20.13 -1.71
CA GLU A 184 -5.27 19.69 -2.68
C GLU A 184 -5.44 18.22 -3.04
N VAL A 185 -5.77 17.37 -2.05
CA VAL A 185 -6.08 15.97 -2.29
C VAL A 185 -7.32 15.83 -3.17
N LEU A 186 -8.39 16.57 -2.86
CA LEU A 186 -9.63 16.51 -3.63
C LEU A 186 -9.41 16.93 -5.09
N GLU A 187 -8.70 18.03 -5.33
CA GLU A 187 -8.37 18.50 -6.68
C GLU A 187 -7.60 17.42 -7.47
N LYS A 188 -6.59 16.83 -6.83
CA LYS A 188 -5.76 15.77 -7.42
C LYS A 188 -6.60 14.53 -7.76
N VAL A 189 -7.44 14.08 -6.84
CA VAL A 189 -8.31 12.91 -7.01
C VAL A 189 -9.35 13.14 -8.10
N ILE A 190 -9.97 14.33 -8.18
CA ILE A 190 -10.90 14.69 -9.26
C ILE A 190 -10.20 14.61 -10.62
N SER A 191 -8.96 15.12 -10.71
CA SER A 191 -8.18 15.07 -11.95
C SER A 191 -7.89 13.63 -12.36
N GLU A 192 -7.48 12.78 -11.43
CA GLU A 192 -7.10 11.40 -11.72
C GLU A 192 -8.29 10.49 -11.98
N TYR A 193 -9.38 10.66 -11.25
CA TYR A 193 -10.61 9.88 -11.44
C TYR A 193 -11.14 9.98 -12.88
N LYS A 194 -10.93 11.12 -13.55
CA LYS A 194 -11.30 11.32 -14.95
C LYS A 194 -10.40 10.59 -15.95
N MET A 195 -9.17 10.27 -15.57
CA MET A 195 -8.16 9.65 -16.43
C MET A 195 -8.02 8.15 -16.16
N LEU A 196 -8.32 7.71 -14.94
CA LEU A 196 -8.19 6.32 -14.52
C LEU A 196 -9.31 5.45 -15.09
N PRO A 197 -9.02 4.17 -15.40
CA PRO A 197 -10.01 3.21 -15.88
C PRO A 197 -10.88 2.73 -14.71
N ILE A 198 -11.83 3.57 -14.27
CA ILE A 198 -12.69 3.28 -13.11
C ILE A 198 -13.54 2.03 -13.32
N GLU A 199 -13.93 1.73 -14.56
CA GLU A 199 -14.63 0.50 -14.92
C GLU A 199 -13.81 -0.77 -14.69
N LYS A 200 -12.49 -0.65 -14.49
CA LYS A 200 -11.57 -1.74 -14.15
C LYS A 200 -11.29 -1.87 -12.66
N GLN A 201 -12.03 -1.18 -11.80
CA GLN A 201 -11.88 -1.29 -10.34
C GLN A 201 -11.96 -2.73 -9.82
N SER A 202 -12.75 -3.61 -10.45
CA SER A 202 -12.85 -5.02 -10.05
C SER A 202 -11.55 -5.81 -10.28
N ILE A 203 -10.76 -5.42 -11.29
CA ILE A 203 -9.41 -5.95 -11.51
C ILE A 203 -8.49 -5.41 -10.42
N GLY A 204 -8.59 -4.12 -10.11
CA GLY A 204 -7.84 -3.48 -9.01
C GLY A 204 -8.06 -4.17 -7.66
N VAL A 205 -9.31 -4.50 -7.32
CA VAL A 205 -9.65 -5.26 -6.09
C VAL A 205 -8.94 -6.60 -6.10
N THR A 206 -9.11 -7.39 -7.17
CA THR A 206 -8.55 -8.74 -7.27
C THR A 206 -7.03 -8.70 -7.15
N PHE A 207 -6.38 -7.80 -7.89
CA PHE A 207 -4.92 -7.69 -7.86
C PHE A 207 -4.40 -7.17 -6.51
N SER A 208 -5.14 -6.27 -5.84
CA SER A 208 -4.78 -5.82 -4.50
C SER A 208 -4.84 -6.96 -3.48
N GLN A 209 -5.81 -7.86 -3.60
CA GLN A 209 -5.88 -9.07 -2.77
C GLN A 209 -4.68 -9.99 -3.04
N GLN A 210 -4.35 -10.24 -4.30
CA GLN A 210 -3.21 -11.10 -4.65
C GLN A 210 -1.88 -10.51 -4.18
N LEU A 211 -1.71 -9.18 -4.29
CA LEU A 211 -0.54 -8.50 -3.74
C LEU A 211 -0.49 -8.61 -2.22
N PHE A 212 -1.62 -8.49 -1.54
CA PHE A 212 -1.69 -8.72 -0.10
C PHE A 212 -1.29 -10.16 0.24
N ASP A 213 -1.80 -11.15 -0.48
CA ASP A 213 -1.51 -12.57 -0.23
C ASP A 213 0.00 -12.86 -0.40
N GLU A 214 0.65 -12.32 -1.44
CA GLU A 214 2.11 -12.49 -1.64
C GLU A 214 2.94 -11.82 -0.52
N ILE A 215 2.54 -10.62 -0.08
CA ILE A 215 3.20 -9.92 1.03
C ILE A 215 2.99 -10.69 2.34
N GLU A 216 1.77 -11.16 2.61
CA GLU A 216 1.44 -11.97 3.79
C GLU A 216 2.24 -13.27 3.80
N ASP A 217 2.34 -13.96 2.66
CA ASP A 217 3.17 -15.15 2.49
C ASP A 217 4.64 -14.87 2.79
N THR A 218 5.17 -13.72 2.36
CA THR A 218 6.55 -13.30 2.66
C THR A 218 6.74 -13.13 4.16
N VAL A 219 5.82 -12.40 4.83
CA VAL A 219 5.84 -12.19 6.28
C VAL A 219 5.75 -13.51 7.06
N LEU A 220 4.90 -14.45 6.60
CA LEU A 220 4.69 -15.76 7.24
C LEU A 220 5.82 -16.76 6.96
N LYS A 221 6.44 -16.74 5.77
CA LYS A 221 7.61 -17.57 5.46
C LYS A 221 8.78 -17.19 6.35
N ASP A 222 9.04 -15.89 6.48
CA ASP A 222 10.07 -15.38 7.40
C ASP A 222 9.80 -15.82 8.84
N TYR A 223 8.53 -15.80 9.27
CA TYR A 223 8.12 -16.31 10.57
C TYR A 223 8.43 -17.80 10.75
N SER A 224 8.01 -18.65 9.80
CA SER A 224 8.23 -20.10 9.89
C SER A 224 9.69 -20.50 9.81
N SER A 225 10.55 -19.72 9.14
CA SER A 225 11.99 -20.00 9.06
C SER A 225 12.76 -19.73 10.36
N GLN A 226 12.15 -19.01 11.31
CA GLN A 226 12.73 -18.69 12.62
C GLN A 226 12.34 -19.70 13.72
N HIS A 227 11.55 -20.73 13.38
CA HIS A 227 11.05 -21.77 14.29
C HIS A 227 11.27 -23.18 13.73
#